data_AF-A0A2M9NUE8-F1
#
_entry.id   AF-A0A2M9NUE8-F1
#
_cell.length_a   1.000
_cell.length_b   1.000
_cell.length_c   1.000
_cell.angle_alpha   90.00
_cell.angle_beta   90.00
_cell.angle_gamma   90.00
#
_symmetry.space_group_name_H-M   'P 1'
#
loop_
_entity.id
_entity.type
_entity.pdbx_description
1 polymer ?
#
loop_
_entity_poly.entity_id
_entity_poly.type
_entity_poly.pdbx_seq_one_letter_code
_entity_poly.pdbx_strand_id
1 'polypeptide(L)'
;MNDKDILMKELQELKTSLEHEVRRVTKIIDHLTRENETKPPTEDGHIHMEISNEQDLFSLVKVQMQKKISKPSYETWFKDVFVSSDENGLMTLVAPNEFARDWLEERYGESIKSSLKDISGKDYEIRFIAK
;
A
#
# COMPACT_ATOMS: atom_id res chain seq x y z
N MET A 1 -13.76 37.41 16.38
CA MET A 1 -13.38 36.04 15.97
C MET A 1 -14.47 35.59 15.00
N ASN A 2 -14.12 35.17 13.79
CA ASN A 2 -15.09 34.94 12.70
C ASN A 2 -15.75 33.57 12.88
N ASP A 3 -17.06 33.44 12.64
CA ASP A 3 -17.81 32.19 12.86
C ASP A 3 -17.23 31.00 12.06
N LYS A 4 -16.71 31.29 10.86
CA LYS A 4 -16.01 30.29 10.04
C LYS A 4 -14.72 29.78 10.68
N ASP A 5 -13.97 30.64 11.37
CA ASP A 5 -12.74 30.25 12.07
C ASP A 5 -13.04 29.33 13.26
N ILE A 6 -14.15 29.58 13.95
CA ILE A 6 -14.62 28.75 15.08
C ILE A 6 -14.99 27.36 14.57
N LEU A 7 -15.80 27.28 13.52
CA LEU A 7 -16.22 26.01 12.92
C LEU A 7 -15.05 25.23 12.33
N MET A 8 -14.09 25.91 11.71
CA MET A 8 -12.88 25.26 11.17
C MET A 8 -12.02 24.67 12.30
N LYS A 9 -11.93 25.37 13.43
CA LYS A 9 -11.19 24.87 14.59
C LYS A 9 -11.87 23.66 15.23
N GLU A 10 -13.19 23.71 15.43
CA GLU A 10 -13.95 22.56 15.95
C GLU A 10 -13.88 21.34 15.03
N LEU A 11 -13.95 21.54 13.71
CA LEU A 11 -13.82 20.47 12.73
C LEU A 11 -12.42 19.82 12.78
N GLN A 12 -11.39 20.64 12.99
CA GLN A 12 -10.01 20.16 13.10
C GLN A 12 -9.77 19.39 14.40
N GLU A 13 -10.38 19.81 15.51
CA GLU A 13 -10.34 19.08 16.79
C GLU A 13 -11.08 17.74 16.69
N LEU A 14 -12.26 17.72 16.05
CA LEU A 14 -13.02 16.49 15.79
C LEU A 14 -12.26 15.52 14.89
N LYS A 15 -11.62 16.00 13.81
CA LYS A 15 -10.78 15.17 12.94
C LYS A 15 -9.63 14.55 13.73
N THR A 16 -8.92 15.37 14.50
CA THR A 16 -7.76 14.91 15.30
C THR A 16 -8.17 13.85 16.32
N SER A 17 -9.32 14.03 16.97
CA SER A 17 -9.87 13.07 17.92
C SER A 17 -10.21 11.73 17.25
N LEU A 18 -10.86 11.75 16.09
CA LEU A 18 -11.20 10.53 15.35
C LEU A 18 -9.95 9.78 14.88
N GLU A 19 -8.93 10.48 14.40
CA GLU A 19 -7.67 9.86 13.98
C GLU A 19 -6.94 9.20 15.16
N HIS A 20 -7.00 9.79 16.35
CA HIS A 20 -6.47 9.18 17.57
C HIS A 20 -7.21 7.89 17.95
N GLU A 21 -8.53 7.86 17.82
CA GLU A 21 -9.33 6.69 18.16
C GLU A 21 -9.09 5.54 17.17
N VAL A 22 -9.03 5.84 15.87
CA VAL A 22 -8.67 4.88 14.83
C VAL A 22 -7.27 4.30 15.09
N ARG A 23 -6.31 5.13 15.52
CA ARG A 23 -4.96 4.69 15.88
C ARG A 23 -4.95 3.78 17.10
N ARG A 24 -5.78 4.04 18.12
CA ARG A 24 -5.90 3.18 19.30
C ARG A 24 -6.47 1.81 18.92
N VAL A 25 -7.57 1.78 18.15
CA VAL A 25 -8.19 0.52 17.69
C VAL A 25 -7.21 -0.30 16.85
N THR A 26 -6.48 0.34 15.95
CA THR A 26 -5.49 -0.34 15.08
C THR A 26 -4.37 -1.00 15.89
N LYS A 27 -3.87 -0.35 16.95
CA LYS A 27 -2.86 -0.93 17.85
C LYS A 27 -3.38 -2.12 18.66
N ILE A 28 -4.65 -2.10 19.06
CA ILE A 28 -5.28 -3.20 19.79
C ILE A 28 -5.45 -4.42 18.87
N ILE A 29 -5.88 -4.20 17.63
CA ILE A 29 -6.00 -5.27 16.62
C ILE A 29 -4.63 -5.89 16.33
N ASP A 30 -3.58 -5.08 16.22
CA ASP A 30 -2.20 -5.55 16.08
C ASP A 30 -1.73 -6.40 17.28
N HIS A 31 -2.07 -6.00 18.51
CA HIS A 31 -1.76 -6.78 19.71
C HIS A 31 -2.50 -8.12 19.78
N LEU A 32 -3.79 -8.16 19.42
CA LEU A 32 -4.59 -9.38 19.43
C LEU A 32 -4.18 -10.38 18.35
N THR A 33 -3.49 -9.92 17.30
CA THR A 33 -3.04 -10.77 16.18
C THR A 33 -1.68 -11.43 16.43
N ARG A 34 -1.00 -11.11 17.56
CA ARG A 34 0.40 -11.48 17.82
C ARG A 34 0.62 -12.75 18.66
N GLU A 35 -0.41 -13.37 19.22
CA GLU A 35 -0.26 -14.53 20.13
C GLU A 35 -0.26 -15.92 19.45
N ASN A 36 -0.49 -16.01 18.14
CA ASN A 36 -0.38 -17.28 17.40
C ASN A 36 0.79 -17.25 16.38
N GLU A 37 1.87 -17.95 16.77
CA GLU A 37 2.88 -18.62 15.91
C GLU A 37 4.18 -17.87 15.49
N THR A 38 5.25 -18.24 16.21
CA THR A 38 6.64 -18.61 15.85
C THR A 38 7.51 -17.75 14.89
N LYS A 39 8.56 -17.14 15.47
CA LYS A 39 9.67 -16.37 14.84
C LYS A 39 10.84 -17.26 14.37
N PRO A 40 11.71 -16.80 13.44
CA PRO A 40 13.14 -16.60 13.79
C PRO A 40 13.75 -15.32 13.14
N PRO A 41 15.06 -15.06 13.29
CA PRO A 41 15.69 -14.22 14.32
C PRO A 41 15.91 -12.74 13.92
N THR A 42 15.83 -11.93 14.98
CA THR A 42 16.46 -10.64 15.34
C THR A 42 17.29 -9.80 14.36
N GLU A 43 16.96 -8.49 14.43
CA GLU A 43 17.82 -7.27 14.46
C GLU A 43 18.49 -6.91 13.12
N ASP A 44 18.26 -5.74 12.50
CA ASP A 44 18.36 -4.38 13.02
C ASP A 44 17.33 -3.40 12.40
N GLY A 45 16.83 -2.49 13.24
CA GLY A 45 16.93 -1.05 12.97
C GLY A 45 16.06 -0.39 11.90
N HIS A 46 14.95 0.18 12.38
CA HIS A 46 14.32 1.42 11.91
C HIS A 46 13.51 1.43 10.60
N ILE A 47 12.20 1.48 10.84
CA ILE A 47 11.17 1.97 9.93
C ILE A 47 11.47 3.37 9.39
N HIS A 48 11.33 3.54 8.08
CA HIS A 48 11.01 4.84 7.51
C HIS A 48 10.20 4.61 6.25
N MET A 49 8.97 5.13 6.21
CA MET A 49 8.38 5.51 4.94
C MET A 49 7.38 6.63 5.17
N GLU A 50 7.88 7.83 4.88
CA GLU A 50 7.11 9.02 4.58
C GLU A 50 6.09 8.69 3.48
N ILE A 51 4.82 8.95 3.75
CA ILE A 51 3.80 8.91 2.70
C ILE A 51 3.77 10.31 2.08
N SER A 52 4.48 10.48 0.97
CA SER A 52 4.33 11.64 0.09
C SER A 52 2.99 11.56 -0.62
N ASN A 53 2.26 12.66 -0.53
CA ASN A 53 0.89 12.84 -0.97
C ASN A 53 0.85 13.07 -2.49
N GLU A 54 0.81 11.99 -3.27
CA GLU A 54 0.45 12.05 -4.70
C GLU A 54 -0.47 10.87 -5.02
N GLN A 55 -1.64 11.13 -5.59
CA GLN A 55 -2.67 10.13 -5.92
C GLN A 55 -2.21 9.32 -7.14
N ASP A 56 -1.20 8.48 -6.94
CA ASP A 56 -0.64 7.61 -7.96
C ASP A 56 -1.56 6.39 -8.21
N LEU A 57 -1.83 6.10 -9.49
CA LEU A 57 -2.73 5.02 -9.91
C LEU A 57 -2.32 3.66 -9.31
N PHE A 58 -1.01 3.41 -9.22
CA PHE A 58 -0.50 2.16 -8.66
C PHE A 58 -0.65 2.09 -7.14
N SER A 59 -0.71 3.22 -6.44
CA SER A 59 -1.07 3.26 -5.02
C SER A 59 -2.50 2.74 -4.77
N LEU A 60 -3.44 3.03 -5.67
CA LEU A 60 -4.79 2.44 -5.61
C LEU A 60 -4.77 0.94 -5.91
N VAL A 61 -3.93 0.51 -6.85
CA VAL A 61 -3.71 -0.91 -7.14
C VAL A 61 -3.12 -1.63 -5.92
N LYS A 62 -2.14 -1.03 -5.23
CA LYS A 62 -1.59 -1.52 -3.96
C LYS A 62 -2.67 -1.77 -2.91
N VAL A 63 -3.59 -0.82 -2.73
CA VAL A 63 -4.72 -0.98 -1.80
C VAL A 63 -5.67 -2.10 -2.24
N GLN A 64 -5.98 -2.21 -3.54
CA GLN A 64 -6.80 -3.31 -4.07
C GLN A 64 -6.13 -4.67 -3.88
N MET A 65 -4.83 -4.76 -4.19
CA MET A 65 -4.05 -5.99 -4.02
C MET A 65 -3.96 -6.38 -2.54
N GLN A 66 -3.75 -5.43 -1.62
CA GLN A 66 -3.74 -5.71 -0.18
C GLN A 66 -5.05 -6.33 0.33
N LYS A 67 -6.18 -6.09 -0.33
CA LYS A 67 -7.47 -6.74 -0.03
C LYS A 67 -7.63 -8.11 -0.70
N LYS A 68 -7.02 -8.31 -1.88
CA LYS A 68 -7.12 -9.53 -2.68
C LYS A 68 -6.16 -10.62 -2.24
N ILE A 69 -5.00 -10.24 -1.70
CA ILE A 69 -3.95 -11.18 -1.31
C ILE A 69 -3.70 -11.08 0.20
N SER A 70 -3.30 -12.19 0.80
CA SER A 70 -2.99 -12.24 2.23
C SER A 70 -1.91 -11.20 2.57
N LYS A 71 -2.09 -10.49 3.68
CA LYS A 71 -1.12 -9.53 4.23
C LYS A 71 0.34 -10.03 4.17
N PRO A 72 0.69 -11.27 4.58
CA PRO A 72 2.06 -11.77 4.45
C PRO A 72 2.54 -11.82 2.99
N SER A 73 1.73 -12.33 2.07
CA SER A 73 2.08 -12.36 0.64
C SER A 73 2.27 -10.95 0.07
N TYR A 74 1.45 -9.99 0.50
CA TYR A 74 1.59 -8.59 0.11
C TYR A 74 2.89 -7.99 0.63
N GLU A 75 3.21 -8.20 1.91
CA GLU A 75 4.43 -7.64 2.50
C GLU A 75 5.71 -8.24 1.91
N THR A 76 5.69 -9.53 1.56
CA THR A 76 6.84 -10.22 0.95
C THR A 76 7.04 -9.83 -0.52
N TRP A 77 5.97 -9.86 -1.31
CA TRP A 77 6.08 -9.78 -2.77
C TRP A 77 5.72 -8.42 -3.35
N PHE A 78 4.87 -7.64 -2.68
CA PHE A 78 4.20 -6.47 -3.28
C PHE A 78 4.53 -5.13 -2.63
N LYS A 79 4.84 -5.11 -1.33
CA LYS A 79 5.01 -3.88 -0.53
C LYS A 79 6.08 -2.95 -1.08
N ASP A 80 7.24 -3.52 -1.40
CA ASP A 80 8.41 -2.79 -1.94
C ASP A 80 8.38 -2.65 -3.47
N VAL A 81 7.26 -2.98 -4.12
CA VAL A 81 7.11 -2.78 -5.56
C VAL A 81 6.76 -1.33 -5.84
N PHE A 82 7.40 -0.68 -6.80
CA PHE A 82 7.08 0.70 -7.17
C PHE A 82 7.07 0.88 -8.70
N VAL A 83 6.40 1.93 -9.16
CA VAL A 83 6.36 2.27 -10.60
C VAL A 83 7.66 2.99 -10.96
N SER A 84 8.37 2.50 -11.97
CA SER A 84 9.49 3.22 -12.56
C SER A 84 9.04 4.14 -13.69
N SER A 85 8.02 3.75 -14.46
CA SER A 85 7.50 4.54 -15.59
C SER A 85 6.06 4.14 -15.90
N ASP A 86 5.25 5.12 -16.29
CA ASP A 86 3.89 4.96 -16.79
C ASP A 86 3.77 5.76 -18.09
N GLU A 87 3.96 5.10 -19.25
CA GLU A 87 3.96 5.78 -20.55
C GLU A 87 3.22 4.95 -21.60
N ASN A 88 2.38 5.60 -22.41
CA ASN A 88 1.66 4.97 -23.53
C ASN A 88 0.85 3.70 -23.18
N GLY A 89 0.36 3.59 -21.94
CA GLY A 89 -0.36 2.40 -21.48
C GLY A 89 0.53 1.23 -21.07
N LEU A 90 1.85 1.44 -20.95
CA LEU A 90 2.80 0.49 -20.39
C LEU A 90 3.29 0.98 -19.02
N MET A 91 2.95 0.22 -17.97
CA MET A 91 3.41 0.48 -16.60
C MET A 91 4.58 -0.45 -16.26
N THR A 92 5.75 0.12 -15.97
CA THR A 92 6.93 -0.64 -15.52
C THR A 92 6.98 -0.67 -14.00
N LEU A 93 6.92 -1.87 -13.43
CA LEU A 93 6.98 -2.12 -11.99
C LEU A 93 8.35 -2.69 -11.60
N VAL A 94 8.97 -2.10 -10.58
CA VAL A 94 10.25 -2.53 -10.03
C VAL A 94 10.00 -3.39 -8.81
N ALA A 95 10.47 -4.63 -8.85
CA ALA A 95 10.45 -5.56 -7.73
C ALA A 95 11.77 -5.48 -6.92
N PRO A 96 11.75 -5.82 -5.62
CA PRO A 96 12.94 -5.73 -4.77
C PRO A 96 14.06 -6.71 -5.12
N ASN A 97 13.76 -7.79 -5.87
CA ASN A 97 14.73 -8.77 -6.36
C ASN A 97 14.13 -9.60 -7.52
N GLU A 98 14.95 -10.43 -8.17
CA GLU A 98 14.53 -11.29 -9.28
C GLU A 98 13.43 -12.29 -8.89
N PHE A 99 13.51 -12.92 -7.71
CA PHE A 99 12.47 -13.85 -7.27
C PHE A 99 11.11 -13.17 -7.12
N ALA A 100 11.10 -11.94 -6.59
CA ALA A 100 9.88 -11.15 -6.47
C ALA A 100 9.34 -10.71 -7.82
N ARG A 101 10.22 -10.34 -8.77
CA ARG A 101 9.83 -10.05 -10.15
C ARG A 101 9.09 -11.23 -10.77
N ASP A 102 9.72 -12.41 -10.79
CA ASP A 102 9.14 -13.62 -11.37
C ASP A 102 7.84 -14.01 -10.66
N TRP A 103 7.82 -13.96 -9.33
CA TRP A 103 6.62 -14.30 -8.56
C TRP A 103 5.45 -13.34 -8.82
N LEU A 104 5.72 -12.03 -8.92
CA LEU A 104 4.73 -11.03 -9.24
C LEU A 104 4.18 -11.24 -10.65
N GLU A 105 5.04 -11.50 -11.62
CA GLU A 105 4.66 -11.73 -13.01
C GLU A 105 3.78 -12.98 -13.13
N GLU A 106 4.21 -14.11 -12.57
CA GLU A 106 3.50 -15.39 -12.69
C GLU A 106 2.22 -15.46 -11.88
N ARG A 107 2.19 -14.93 -10.64
CA ARG A 107 1.07 -15.11 -9.72
C ARG A 107 0.13 -13.92 -9.65
N TYR A 108 0.65 -12.72 -9.82
CA TYR A 108 -0.09 -11.49 -9.57
C TYR A 108 -0.25 -10.61 -10.81
N GLY A 109 0.45 -10.88 -11.91
CA GLY A 109 0.42 -10.08 -13.14
C GLY A 109 -1.00 -9.84 -13.65
N GLU A 110 -1.80 -10.91 -13.79
CA GLU A 110 -3.20 -10.80 -14.20
C GLU A 110 -4.06 -10.03 -13.20
N SER A 111 -3.84 -10.24 -11.90
CA SER A 111 -4.60 -9.55 -10.84
C SER A 111 -4.31 -8.05 -10.80
N ILE A 112 -3.05 -7.68 -11.01
CA ILE A 112 -2.61 -6.28 -11.10
C ILE A 112 -3.18 -5.64 -12.36
N LYS A 113 -3.12 -6.33 -13.51
CA LYS A 113 -3.67 -5.84 -14.78
C LYS A 113 -5.19 -5.65 -14.70
N SER A 114 -5.90 -6.60 -14.11
CA SER A 114 -7.33 -6.49 -13.84
C SER A 114 -7.63 -5.29 -12.93
N SER A 115 -6.83 -5.08 -11.89
CA SER A 115 -7.01 -3.94 -10.97
C SER A 115 -6.71 -2.60 -11.65
N LEU A 116 -5.70 -2.51 -12.51
CA LEU A 116 -5.42 -1.31 -13.31
C LEU A 116 -6.57 -0.97 -14.25
N LYS A 117 -7.14 -1.99 -14.90
CA LYS A 117 -8.29 -1.84 -15.79
C LYS A 117 -9.55 -1.40 -15.04
N ASP A 118 -9.80 -1.96 -13.87
CA ASP A 118 -10.94 -1.59 -13.01
C ASP A 118 -10.86 -0.13 -12.53
N ILE A 119 -9.66 0.34 -12.18
CA ILE A 119 -9.46 1.68 -11.63
C ILE A 119 -9.37 2.74 -12.73
N SER A 120 -8.63 2.48 -13.82
CA SER A 120 -8.36 3.45 -14.88
C SER A 120 -9.33 3.34 -16.08
N GLY A 121 -10.06 2.23 -16.19
CA GLY A 121 -10.97 1.95 -17.32
C GLY A 121 -10.24 1.67 -18.65
N LYS A 122 -8.90 1.59 -18.65
CA LYS A 122 -8.05 1.36 -19.83
C LYS A 122 -7.30 0.04 -19.68
N ASP A 123 -6.97 -0.59 -20.80
CA ASP A 123 -6.08 -1.76 -20.78
C ASP A 123 -4.63 -1.26 -20.63
N TYR A 124 -3.95 -1.73 -19.58
CA TYR A 124 -2.54 -1.48 -19.36
C TYR A 124 -1.73 -2.73 -19.65
N GLU A 125 -0.59 -2.57 -20.29
CA GLU A 125 0.46 -3.56 -20.29
C GLU A 125 1.35 -3.34 -19.05
N ILE A 126 1.81 -4.43 -18.44
CA ILE A 126 2.65 -4.38 -17.25
C ILE A 126 3.96 -5.06 -17.58
N ARG A 127 5.08 -4.41 -17.25
CA ARG A 127 6.40 -5.00 -17.33
C ARG A 127 7.04 -5.02 -15.94
N PHE A 128 7.49 -6.19 -15.51
CA PHE A 128 8.23 -6.33 -14.25
C PHE A 128 9.73 -6.27 -14.49
N ILE A 129 10.43 -5.48 -13.70
CA ILE A 129 11.90 -5.45 -13.66
C ILE A 129 12.37 -5.63 -12.21
N ALA A 130 13.54 -6.22 -12.02
CA ALA A 130 14.16 -6.32 -10.70
C ALA A 130 15.06 -5.08 -10.46
N LYS A 131 15.16 -4.66 -9.19
CA LYS A 131 16.08 -3.61 -8.74
C LYS A 131 17.54 -4.02 -8.86
#